data_AF-A0A1Y1NLV9-F1
#
_entry.id   AF-A0A1Y1NLV9-F1
#
_cell.length_a   1.000
_cell.length_b   1.000
_cell.length_c   1.000
_cell.angle_alpha   90.00
_cell.angle_beta   90.00
_cell.angle_gamma   90.00
#
_symmetry.space_group_name_H-M   'P 1'
#
loop_
_entity.id
_entity.type
_entity.pdbx_description
1 polymer ?
#
loop_
_entity_poly.entity_id
_entity_poly.type
_entity_poly.pdbx_seq_one_letter_code
_entity_poly.pdbx_strand_id
1 'polypeptide(L)'
;LITIMERSPDATVRSNAVIALGDMAVCFNHLIDENTDFLYRRLADNDASVKRTCLMTLTFLILAGQVKVKGQLGEMAKCLEDEDRRIADLARMFFTELSTKDNAVYNHFVDMFSLLSAGGRMEEESFKRIIRFL
;
A
#
# COMPACT_ATOMS: atom_id res chain seq x y z
N LEU A 1 4.01 -17.66 7.48
CA LEU A 1 3.98 -16.20 7.78
C LEU A 1 2.69 -15.53 7.33
N ILE A 2 2.27 -15.69 6.07
CA ILE A 2 1.03 -15.10 5.53
C ILE A 2 -0.20 -15.39 6.42
N THR A 3 -0.40 -16.65 6.82
CA THR A 3 -1.51 -17.03 7.71
C THR A 3 -1.47 -16.34 9.08
N ILE A 4 -0.27 -16.10 9.62
CA ILE A 4 -0.08 -15.41 10.91
C ILE A 4 -0.42 -13.93 10.74
N MET A 5 0.05 -13.31 9.66
CA MET A 5 -0.28 -11.92 9.31
C MET A 5 -1.79 -11.71 9.14
N GLU A 6 -2.51 -12.67 8.55
CA GLU A 6 -3.95 -12.54 8.34
C GLU A 6 -4.80 -12.84 9.58
N ARG A 7 -4.38 -13.80 10.42
CA ARG A 7 -5.23 -14.38 11.48
C ARG A 7 -4.82 -14.02 12.91
N SER A 8 -3.63 -13.46 13.12
CA SER A 8 -3.18 -13.12 14.47
C SER A 8 -4.06 -12.03 15.09
N PRO A 9 -4.58 -12.21 16.32
CA PRO A 9 -5.32 -11.16 17.01
C PRO A 9 -4.40 -10.01 17.46
N ASP A 10 -3.11 -10.29 17.70
CA ASP A 10 -2.13 -9.31 18.14
C ASP A 10 -1.59 -8.49 16.97
N ALA A 11 -1.79 -7.16 17.04
CA ALA A 11 -1.31 -6.18 16.07
C ALA A 11 0.22 -6.15 15.96
N THR A 12 0.94 -6.32 17.07
CA THR A 12 2.41 -6.36 17.06
C THR A 12 2.92 -7.55 16.27
N VAL A 13 2.28 -8.72 16.44
CA VAL A 13 2.62 -9.92 15.67
C VAL A 13 2.32 -9.72 14.18
N ARG A 14 1.20 -9.08 13.82
CA ARG A 14 0.88 -8.75 12.42
C ARG A 14 1.90 -7.77 11.82
N SER A 15 2.26 -6.70 12.52
CA SER A 15 3.30 -5.75 12.10
C SER A 15 4.65 -6.43 11.89
N ASN A 16 5.07 -7.31 12.82
CA ASN A 16 6.32 -8.05 12.68
C ASN A 16 6.28 -9.01 11.49
N ALA A 17 5.13 -9.63 11.22
CA ALA A 17 4.97 -10.49 10.04
C ALA A 17 5.07 -9.70 8.73
N VAL A 18 4.53 -8.47 8.68
CA VAL A 18 4.68 -7.56 7.53
C VAL A 18 6.14 -7.22 7.29
N ILE A 19 6.90 -6.85 8.33
CA ILE A 19 8.33 -6.55 8.22
C ILE A 19 9.09 -7.77 7.72
N ALA A 20 8.87 -8.94 8.34
CA ALA A 20 9.53 -10.17 7.95
C ALA A 20 9.25 -10.54 6.48
N LEU A 21 8.02 -10.35 6.00
CA LEU A 21 7.69 -10.56 4.58
C LEU A 21 8.37 -9.53 3.67
N GLY A 22 8.53 -8.28 4.12
CA GLY A 22 9.28 -7.27 3.39
C GLY A 22 10.76 -7.62 3.25
N ASP A 23 11.40 -8.05 4.34
CA ASP A 23 12.80 -8.49 4.30
C ASP A 23 12.97 -9.72 3.40
N MET A 24 12.02 -10.66 3.46
CA MET A 24 11.99 -11.81 2.54
C MET A 24 11.83 -11.38 1.09
N ALA A 25 11.11 -10.30 0.79
CA ALA A 25 10.98 -9.79 -0.58
C ALA A 25 12.34 -9.39 -1.12
N VAL A 26 13.13 -8.63 -0.35
CA VAL A 26 14.48 -8.20 -0.74
C VAL A 26 15.39 -9.40 -1.05
N CYS A 27 15.35 -10.45 -0.23
CA CYS A 27 16.20 -11.63 -0.41
C CYS A 27 15.67 -12.61 -1.47
N PHE A 28 14.34 -12.69 -1.66
CA PHE A 28 13.66 -13.70 -2.47
C PHE A 28 12.52 -13.10 -3.31
N ASN A 29 12.83 -12.11 -4.15
CA ASN A 29 11.85 -11.33 -4.92
C ASN A 29 10.80 -12.19 -5.67
N HIS A 30 11.21 -13.32 -6.27
CA HIS A 30 10.29 -14.18 -7.03
C HIS A 30 9.19 -14.84 -6.19
N LEU A 31 9.44 -15.16 -4.92
CA LEU A 31 8.44 -15.79 -4.04
C LEU A 31 7.39 -14.78 -3.56
N ILE A 32 7.79 -13.51 -3.40
CA ILE A 32 6.89 -12.47 -2.92
C ILE A 32 6.07 -11.88 -4.06
N ASP A 33 6.58 -11.82 -5.29
CA ASP A 33 5.87 -11.29 -6.46
C ASP A 33 4.53 -11.98 -6.77
N GLU A 34 4.35 -13.23 -6.32
CA GLU A 34 3.11 -14.02 -6.42
C GLU A 34 2.16 -13.81 -5.22
N ASN A 35 2.67 -13.28 -4.12
CA ASN A 35 1.97 -13.17 -2.84
C ASN A 35 1.85 -11.71 -2.34
N THR A 36 2.18 -10.73 -3.17
CA THR A 36 2.19 -9.31 -2.78
C THR A 36 0.81 -8.83 -2.36
N ASP A 37 -0.26 -9.38 -2.93
CA ASP A 37 -1.65 -9.09 -2.58
C ASP A 37 -1.92 -9.17 -1.07
N PHE A 38 -1.28 -10.11 -0.39
CA PHE A 38 -1.45 -10.29 1.05
C PHE A 38 -0.88 -9.10 1.84
N LEU A 39 0.19 -8.47 1.36
CA LEU A 39 0.72 -7.25 1.95
C LEU A 39 -0.25 -6.08 1.75
N TYR A 40 -0.73 -5.84 0.53
CA TYR A 40 -1.65 -4.74 0.25
C TYR A 40 -2.96 -4.85 1.06
N ARG A 41 -3.47 -6.05 1.33
CA ARG A 41 -4.63 -6.24 2.21
C ARG A 41 -4.42 -5.71 3.63
N ARG A 42 -3.17 -5.58 4.11
CA ARG A 42 -2.87 -5.02 5.44
C ARG A 42 -2.95 -3.49 5.48
N LEU A 43 -3.07 -2.81 4.34
CA LEU A 43 -3.39 -1.37 4.31
C LEU A 43 -4.80 -1.08 4.85
N ALA A 44 -5.69 -2.07 4.84
CA ALA A 44 -7.02 -2.00 5.43
C ALA A 44 -7.12 -2.73 6.78
N ASP A 45 -6.01 -2.92 7.52
CA ASP A 45 -6.04 -3.53 8.85
C ASP A 45 -6.80 -2.66 9.85
N ASN A 46 -7.43 -3.30 10.84
CA ASN A 46 -8.17 -2.61 11.89
C ASN A 46 -7.26 -1.78 12.81
N ASP A 47 -5.98 -2.16 12.92
CA ASP A 47 -5.01 -1.45 13.75
C ASP A 47 -4.16 -0.50 12.91
N ALA A 48 -4.15 0.77 13.30
CA ALA A 48 -3.37 1.82 12.62
C ALA A 48 -1.85 1.56 12.65
N SER A 49 -1.32 0.86 13.66
CA SER A 49 0.10 0.49 13.68
C SER A 49 0.44 -0.48 12.55
N VAL A 50 -0.42 -1.44 12.27
CA VAL A 50 -0.23 -2.42 11.20
C VAL A 50 -0.32 -1.73 9.84
N LYS A 51 -1.30 -0.85 9.65
CA LYS A 51 -1.43 -0.03 8.44
C LYS A 51 -0.18 0.81 8.18
N ARG A 52 0.34 1.51 9.21
CA ARG A 52 1.58 2.30 9.13
C ARG A 52 2.78 1.45 8.74
N THR A 53 2.99 0.33 9.44
CA THR A 53 4.09 -0.60 9.14
C THR A 53 3.99 -1.11 7.70
N CYS A 54 2.79 -1.52 7.27
CA CYS A 54 2.54 -2.02 5.92
C CYS A 54 2.83 -0.97 4.85
N LEU A 55 2.32 0.25 5.02
CA LEU A 55 2.55 1.34 4.08
C LEU A 55 4.04 1.67 3.97
N MET A 56 4.76 1.78 5.09
CA MET A 56 6.20 2.01 5.09
C MET A 56 6.98 0.89 4.38
N THR A 57 6.66 -0.37 4.66
CA THR A 57 7.31 -1.52 4.02
C THR A 57 7.05 -1.53 2.51
N LEU A 58 5.81 -1.32 2.07
CA LEU A 58 5.47 -1.26 0.64
C LEU A 58 6.17 -0.08 -0.06
N THR A 59 6.17 1.11 0.56
CA THR A 59 6.91 2.27 0.06
C THR A 59 8.39 1.95 -0.16
N PHE A 60 9.05 1.33 0.82
CA PHE A 60 10.45 0.93 0.68
C PHE A 60 10.65 -0.05 -0.49
N LEU A 61 9.85 -1.12 -0.54
CA LEU A 61 10.01 -2.16 -1.56
C LEU A 61 9.77 -1.65 -2.98
N ILE A 62 8.73 -0.82 -3.18
CA ILE A 62 8.39 -0.25 -4.48
C ILE A 62 9.45 0.75 -4.91
N LEU A 63 9.83 1.69 -4.03
CA LEU A 63 10.83 2.70 -4.38
C LEU A 63 12.22 2.09 -4.57
N ALA A 64 12.56 0.98 -3.89
CA ALA A 64 13.80 0.24 -4.11
C ALA A 64 13.75 -0.71 -5.32
N GLY A 65 12.64 -0.77 -6.06
CA GLY A 65 12.47 -1.64 -7.24
C GLY A 65 12.44 -3.14 -6.92
N GLN A 66 12.22 -3.52 -5.66
CA GLN A 66 12.12 -4.91 -5.24
C GLN A 66 10.75 -5.50 -5.57
N VAL A 67 9.70 -4.70 -5.43
CA VAL A 67 8.33 -5.09 -5.76
C VAL A 67 7.85 -4.30 -6.96
N LYS A 68 7.32 -5.02 -7.96
CA LYS A 68 6.67 -4.38 -9.11
C LYS A 68 5.30 -3.86 -8.74
N VAL A 69 4.99 -2.68 -9.25
CA VAL A 69 3.64 -2.13 -9.17
C VAL A 69 2.70 -2.98 -10.05
N LYS A 70 1.74 -3.66 -9.43
CA LYS A 70 0.72 -4.47 -10.11
C LYS A 70 -0.65 -4.14 -9.55
N GLY A 71 -1.48 -3.39 -10.25
CA GLY A 71 -2.94 -3.33 -9.99
C GLY A 71 -3.40 -2.68 -8.68
N GLN A 72 -2.50 -2.40 -7.73
CA GLN A 72 -2.84 -2.23 -6.31
C GLN A 72 -2.39 -0.89 -5.72
N LEU A 73 -1.84 0.02 -6.53
CA LEU A 73 -1.59 1.39 -6.07
C LEU A 73 -2.88 2.09 -5.63
N GLY A 74 -4.04 1.68 -6.13
CA GLY A 74 -5.31 2.20 -5.67
C GLY A 74 -5.53 1.97 -4.16
N GLU A 75 -5.03 0.88 -3.57
CA GLU A 75 -5.10 0.67 -2.11
C GLU A 75 -4.19 1.63 -1.35
N MET A 76 -3.01 1.95 -1.91
CA MET A 76 -2.13 2.98 -1.35
C MET A 76 -2.74 4.38 -1.51
N ALA A 77 -3.44 4.64 -2.61
CA ALA A 77 -4.12 5.91 -2.86
C ALA A 77 -5.25 6.17 -1.85
N LYS A 78 -6.00 5.13 -1.45
CA LYS A 78 -7.01 5.26 -0.39
C LYS A 78 -6.43 5.75 0.94
N CYS A 79 -5.16 5.42 1.22
CA CYS A 79 -4.49 5.85 2.43
C CYS A 79 -4.27 7.38 2.50
N LEU A 80 -4.39 8.12 1.38
CA LEU A 80 -4.34 9.60 1.36
C LEU A 80 -5.46 10.26 2.16
N GLU A 81 -6.57 9.54 2.33
CA GLU A 81 -7.76 9.97 3.08
C GLU A 81 -7.96 9.12 4.35
N ASP A 82 -6.90 8.48 4.87
CA ASP A 82 -6.97 7.74 6.14
C ASP A 82 -7.20 8.69 7.32
N GLU A 83 -7.97 8.25 8.30
CA GLU A 83 -8.26 9.01 9.53
C GLU A 83 -7.00 9.26 10.37
N ASP A 84 -6.02 8.35 10.36
CA ASP A 84 -4.72 8.57 10.98
C ASP A 84 -3.86 9.44 10.05
N ARG A 85 -3.70 10.71 10.43
CA ARG A 85 -2.89 11.69 9.69
C ARG A 85 -1.48 11.19 9.36
N ARG A 86 -0.86 10.36 10.19
CA ARG A 86 0.47 9.81 9.91
C ARG A 86 0.45 8.87 8.70
N ILE A 87 -0.64 8.11 8.53
CA ILE A 87 -0.83 7.23 7.37
C ILE A 87 -1.03 8.08 6.11
N ALA A 88 -1.87 9.12 6.19
CA ALA A 88 -2.07 10.04 5.08
C ALA A 88 -0.78 10.75 4.66
N ASP A 89 0.04 11.21 5.61
CA ASP A 89 1.32 11.86 5.34
C ASP A 89 2.32 10.87 4.69
N LEU A 90 2.36 9.61 5.12
CA LEU A 90 3.17 8.56 4.49
C LEU A 90 2.72 8.27 3.05
N ALA A 91 1.41 8.22 2.78
CA ALA A 91 0.88 8.01 1.44
C ALA A 91 1.22 9.19 0.52
N ARG A 92 1.10 10.43 1.02
CA ARG A 92 1.51 11.64 0.29
C ARG A 92 2.99 11.61 -0.06
N MET A 93 3.84 11.26 0.91
CA MET A 93 5.29 11.11 0.68
C MET A 93 5.55 10.08 -0.42
N PHE A 94 4.92 8.91 -0.33
CA PHE A 94 5.07 7.83 -1.31
C PHE A 94 4.74 8.29 -2.74
N PHE A 95 3.56 8.89 -2.96
CA PHE A 95 3.17 9.34 -4.30
C PHE A 95 3.98 10.53 -4.80
N THR A 96 4.45 11.40 -3.90
CA THR A 96 5.38 12.49 -4.25
C THR A 96 6.70 11.93 -4.74
N GLU A 97 7.26 10.93 -4.06
CA GLU A 97 8.49 10.28 -4.49
C GLU A 97 8.29 9.46 -5.76
N LEU A 98 7.15 8.77 -5.89
CA LEU A 98 6.83 7.97 -7.06
C LEU A 98 6.68 8.83 -8.32
N SER A 99 6.15 10.05 -8.21
CA SER A 99 6.00 10.96 -9.36
C SER A 99 7.34 11.41 -9.95
N THR A 100 8.42 11.38 -9.15
CA THR A 100 9.78 11.66 -9.63
C THR A 100 10.40 10.51 -10.43
N LYS A 101 9.77 9.31 -10.44
CA LYS A 101 10.30 8.11 -11.08
C LYS A 101 9.54 7.77 -12.36
N ASP A 102 10.18 7.96 -13.51
CA ASP A 102 9.77 7.44 -14.83
C ASP A 102 8.28 7.63 -15.19
N ASN A 103 7.67 8.75 -14.76
CA ASN A 103 6.23 9.00 -14.90
C ASN A 103 5.34 7.85 -14.37
N ALA A 104 5.80 7.13 -13.34
CA ALA A 104 5.13 5.94 -12.81
C ALA A 104 3.68 6.21 -12.37
N VAL A 105 3.42 7.38 -11.76
CA VAL A 105 2.07 7.78 -11.37
C VAL A 105 1.14 7.84 -12.59
N TYR A 106 1.59 8.45 -13.69
CA TYR A 106 0.82 8.54 -14.94
C TYR A 106 0.59 7.15 -15.56
N ASN A 107 1.63 6.32 -15.62
CA ASN A 107 1.54 4.97 -16.19
C ASN A 107 0.55 4.08 -15.45
N HIS A 108 0.38 4.30 -14.14
CA HIS A 108 -0.54 3.55 -13.29
C HIS A 108 -1.85 4.30 -12.99
N PHE A 109 -2.05 5.49 -13.53
CA PHE A 109 -3.21 6.32 -13.20
C PHE A 109 -4.53 5.65 -13.57
N VAL A 110 -4.62 5.07 -14.76
CA VAL A 110 -5.85 4.41 -15.25
C VAL A 110 -6.25 3.24 -14.34
N ASP A 111 -5.25 2.48 -13.87
CA ASP A 111 -5.45 1.36 -12.95
C ASP A 111 -5.93 1.83 -11.57
N MET A 112 -5.24 2.84 -11.00
CA MET A 112 -5.67 3.47 -9.75
C MET A 112 -7.09 4.05 -9.85
N PHE A 113 -7.38 4.78 -10.92
CA PHE A 113 -8.70 5.36 -11.17
C PHE A 113 -9.77 4.27 -11.24
N SER A 114 -9.50 3.17 -11.95
CA SER A 114 -10.44 2.04 -12.08
C SER A 114 -10.72 1.39 -10.73
N LEU A 115 -9.69 1.13 -9.92
CA LEU A 115 -9.82 0.52 -8.60
C LEU A 115 -10.58 1.44 -7.62
N LEU A 116 -10.27 2.73 -7.64
CA LEU A 116 -10.93 3.72 -6.80
C LEU A 116 -12.41 3.92 -7.20
N SER A 117 -12.72 3.87 -8.50
CA SER A 117 -14.08 4.04 -9.02
C SER A 117 -14.96 2.81 -8.81
N ALA A 118 -14.39 1.60 -8.89
CA ALA A 118 -15.13 0.35 -8.67
C ALA A 118 -15.40 0.07 -7.18
N GLY A 119 -14.67 0.72 -6.27
CA GLY A 119 -14.57 0.34 -4.86
C GLY A 119 -15.82 0.50 -4.01
N GLY A 120 -16.87 1.22 -4.45
CA GLY A 120 -18.20 1.36 -3.81
C GLY A 120 -18.25 1.86 -2.35
N ARG A 121 -17.12 1.93 -1.65
CA ARG A 121 -16.95 2.22 -0.22
C ARG A 121 -16.38 3.60 0.05
N MET A 122 -16.06 4.36 -0.99
CA MET A 122 -15.45 5.68 -0.85
C MET A 122 -16.46 6.77 -1.22
N GLU A 123 -16.55 7.79 -0.39
CA GLU A 123 -17.35 8.98 -0.66
C GLU A 123 -16.80 9.70 -1.90
N GLU A 124 -17.71 10.23 -2.73
CA GLU A 124 -17.36 10.92 -3.99
C GLU A 124 -16.40 12.10 -3.75
N GLU A 125 -16.55 12.82 -2.64
CA GLU A 125 -15.68 13.93 -2.30
C GLU A 125 -14.25 13.47 -1.96
N SER A 126 -14.10 12.36 -1.24
CA SER A 126 -12.80 11.74 -0.96
C SER A 126 -12.15 11.23 -2.25
N PHE A 127 -12.94 10.62 -3.14
CA PHE A 127 -12.47 10.21 -4.46
C PHE A 127 -11.91 11.41 -5.25
N LYS A 128 -12.66 12.51 -5.34
CA LYS A 128 -12.22 13.72 -6.05
C LYS A 128 -10.94 14.29 -5.45
N ARG A 129 -10.78 14.28 -4.12
CA ARG A 129 -9.55 14.76 -3.46
C ARG A 129 -8.35 13.89 -3.81
N ILE A 130 -8.49 12.57 -3.80
CA ILE A 130 -7.43 11.65 -4.21
C ILE A 130 -7.04 11.88 -5.68
N ILE A 131 -8.01 11.91 -6.60
CA ILE A 131 -7.74 12.09 -8.03
C ILE A 131 -7.14 13.46 -8.35
N ARG A 132 -7.48 14.51 -7.60
CA ARG A 132 -6.83 15.83 -7.75
C ARG A 132 -5.39 15.86 -7.25
N PHE A 133 -5.03 14.96 -6.34
CA PHE A 133 -3.68 14.89 -5.78
C PHE A 133 -2.74 14.04 -6.65
N LEU A 134 -3.23 12.92 -7.16
CA LEU A 134 -2.51 12.02 -8.08
C LEU A 134 -2.25 12.70 -9.43
#